data_AF-A0A7X8N949-F1
#
_entry.id   AF-A0A7X8N949-F1
#
_cell.length_a   1.000
_cell.length_b   1.000
_cell.length_c   1.000
_cell.angle_alpha   90.00
_cell.angle_beta   90.00
_cell.angle_gamma   90.00
#
_symmetry.space_group_name_H-M   'P 1'
#
loop_
_entity.id
_entity.type
_entity.pdbx_description
1 polymer ?
#
loop_
_entity_poly.entity_id
_entity_poly.type
_entity_poly.pdbx_seq_one_letter_code
_entity_poly.pdbx_strand_id
1 'polypeptide(L)'
;MKKIILLQLVSVFLLLFTSCDDKAKKALVDENSTPIKLELSKISVKGNSFVTADATPIVFRGLDASDPDKLEKDGHWGIEYFQEMKNWGATITRFPVHPKAWRERGKEAYLKLMDDGIKWATEVGIYVIIDWHSIGNLKDNKYFMPMYETSMEETEDFWRTMAKRYKGNNTVAFFEIFNEPTTYNGQLGECTWNEWKVIVEKLIGVIRENGCNAVPLVAGFNWGYDLSPLKENPIAAEGIGYVSHPYPQKREKPWELQWTEDWGFAGEKYPLILSEMGFCGADDEGAHVPVISDESYGDAITKYADERGISYTVWVFDPEWAPMLFTDWNYTPSRQGVYFKKALQGYHTK
;
A
#
# COMPACT_ATOMS: atom_id res chain seq x y z
N MET A 1 39.36 11.40 -70.80
CA MET A 1 39.24 12.84 -71.17
C MET A 1 39.20 13.66 -69.89
N LYS A 2 40.28 14.43 -69.66
CA LYS A 2 40.41 15.78 -69.06
C LYS A 2 39.68 16.05 -67.72
N LYS A 3 40.40 16.01 -66.58
CA LYS A 3 41.18 17.10 -65.89
C LYS A 3 40.25 17.94 -64.98
N ILE A 4 40.55 18.25 -63.71
CA ILE A 4 41.46 19.32 -63.18
C ILE A 4 41.42 19.14 -61.62
N ILE A 5 42.54 18.87 -60.89
CA ILE A 5 43.45 19.80 -60.12
C ILE A 5 42.71 20.47 -58.93
N LEU A 6 43.19 20.66 -57.69
CA LEU A 6 44.40 20.43 -56.87
C LEU A 6 44.12 21.25 -55.57
N LEU A 7 44.43 20.77 -54.37
CA LEU A 7 45.24 21.52 -53.38
C LEU A 7 45.39 20.74 -52.05
N GLN A 8 46.65 20.58 -51.67
CA GLN A 8 47.12 20.15 -50.36
C GLN A 8 47.00 21.31 -49.36
N LEU A 9 46.85 20.99 -48.07
CA LEU A 9 47.52 21.73 -46.99
C LEU A 9 47.67 20.83 -45.76
N VAL A 10 48.93 20.49 -45.50
CA VAL A 10 49.46 19.90 -44.27
C VAL A 10 49.74 21.05 -43.31
N SER A 11 49.34 20.92 -42.04
CA SER A 11 49.99 21.59 -40.91
C SER A 11 49.90 20.70 -39.68
N VAL A 12 51.02 20.01 -39.41
CA VAL A 12 51.37 19.39 -38.14
C VAL A 12 52.10 20.46 -37.31
N PHE A 13 51.76 20.67 -36.05
CA PHE A 13 52.72 21.16 -35.05
C PHE A 13 52.38 20.74 -33.61
N LEU A 14 53.33 20.00 -33.03
CA LEU A 14 53.75 19.73 -31.63
C LEU A 14 52.69 19.62 -30.51
N LEU A 15 52.53 18.44 -29.88
CA LEU A 15 53.37 17.86 -28.79
C LEU A 15 53.41 18.70 -27.52
N LEU A 16 52.83 18.17 -26.43
CA LEU A 16 53.44 18.16 -25.11
C LEU A 16 52.97 16.93 -24.31
N PHE A 17 53.96 16.29 -23.68
CA PHE A 17 53.96 15.04 -22.93
C PHE A 17 53.07 15.09 -21.68
N THR A 18 52.54 13.93 -21.26
CA THR A 18 52.87 13.31 -19.96
C THR A 18 52.48 11.83 -19.94
N SER A 19 53.48 11.01 -19.66
CA SER A 19 53.42 9.59 -19.31
C SER A 19 52.86 9.42 -17.89
N CYS A 20 51.96 8.45 -17.65
CA CYS A 20 52.03 7.53 -16.50
C CYS A 20 50.91 6.47 -16.49
N ASP A 21 51.32 5.21 -16.29
CA ASP A 21 50.63 4.11 -15.60
C ASP A 21 49.39 3.41 -16.22
N ASP A 22 49.65 2.45 -17.11
CA ASP A 22 48.77 1.30 -17.41
C ASP A 22 48.76 0.27 -16.26
N LYS A 23 48.25 0.68 -15.08
CA LYS A 23 47.84 -0.24 -13.99
C LYS A 23 46.48 0.17 -13.45
N ALA A 24 45.45 0.10 -14.29
CA ALA A 24 44.06 0.16 -13.85
C ALA A 24 43.45 -1.26 -13.85
N LYS A 25 43.11 -1.68 -12.64
CA LYS A 25 42.47 -2.93 -12.22
C LYS A 25 41.36 -3.39 -13.18
N LYS A 26 41.57 -4.53 -13.83
CA LYS A 26 40.48 -5.37 -14.32
C LYS A 26 39.86 -6.05 -13.10
N ALA A 27 38.78 -5.47 -12.55
CA ALA A 27 37.99 -6.15 -11.54
C ALA A 27 37.43 -7.42 -12.19
N LEU A 28 37.81 -8.57 -11.63
CA LEU A 28 37.25 -9.86 -11.97
C LEU A 28 35.78 -9.82 -11.52
N VAL A 29 34.86 -9.78 -12.47
CA VAL A 29 33.45 -10.10 -12.22
C VAL A 29 33.43 -11.60 -12.01
N ASP A 30 33.11 -12.02 -10.79
CA ASP A 30 32.93 -13.43 -10.46
C ASP A 30 31.63 -13.91 -11.11
N GLU A 31 31.74 -14.60 -12.26
CA GLU A 31 30.61 -15.16 -13.01
C GLU A 31 29.81 -16.21 -12.22
N ASN A 32 30.24 -16.55 -10.99
CA ASN A 32 29.55 -17.44 -10.06
C ASN A 32 28.89 -16.73 -8.87
N SER A 33 28.83 -15.39 -8.81
CA SER A 33 28.06 -14.74 -7.77
C SER A 33 26.56 -14.91 -8.05
N THR A 34 25.88 -15.77 -7.28
CA THR A 34 24.42 -15.80 -7.24
C THR A 34 23.92 -14.37 -7.07
N PRO A 35 23.00 -13.86 -7.92
CA PRO A 35 22.49 -12.51 -7.76
C PRO A 35 21.96 -12.37 -6.33
N ILE A 36 22.46 -11.37 -5.59
CA ILE A 36 21.97 -11.08 -4.25
C ILE A 36 20.49 -10.75 -4.41
N LYS A 37 19.63 -11.71 -4.08
CA LYS A 37 18.19 -11.51 -4.10
C LYS A 37 17.89 -10.45 -3.05
N LEU A 38 17.29 -9.33 -3.47
CA LEU A 38 16.84 -8.31 -2.54
C LEU A 38 15.90 -8.97 -1.53
N GLU A 39 16.26 -8.90 -0.26
CA GLU A 39 15.44 -9.38 0.84
C GLU A 39 15.09 -8.18 1.72
N LEU A 40 13.81 -7.82 1.71
CA LEU A 40 13.31 -6.75 2.57
C LEU A 40 13.42 -7.17 4.03
N SER A 41 13.70 -6.20 4.91
CA SER A 41 13.76 -6.46 6.35
C SER A 41 12.39 -6.89 6.87
N LYS A 42 12.33 -7.93 7.70
CA LYS A 42 11.09 -8.33 8.36
C LYS A 42 10.51 -7.17 9.17
N ILE A 43 9.21 -6.93 9.02
CA ILE A 43 8.46 -5.95 9.79
C ILE A 43 7.82 -6.61 11.01
N SER A 44 7.81 -5.89 12.12
CA SER A 44 7.15 -6.28 13.37
C SER A 44 6.66 -5.03 14.12
N VAL A 45 6.03 -5.23 15.27
CA VAL A 45 5.50 -4.15 16.10
C VAL A 45 6.29 -4.06 17.40
N LYS A 46 6.67 -2.84 17.79
CA LYS A 46 7.28 -2.54 19.09
C LYS A 46 6.66 -1.26 19.66
N GLY A 47 5.92 -1.40 20.75
CA GLY A 47 5.14 -0.28 21.30
C GLY A 47 4.15 0.24 20.26
N ASN A 48 4.19 1.54 20.00
CA ASN A 48 3.33 2.22 19.02
C ASN A 48 3.95 2.34 17.61
N SER A 49 5.04 1.62 17.31
CA SER A 49 5.74 1.73 16.02
C SER A 49 5.82 0.40 15.29
N PHE A 50 5.76 0.46 13.96
CA PHE A 50 6.30 -0.60 13.12
C PHE A 50 7.82 -0.51 13.12
N VAL A 51 8.51 -1.64 13.16
CA VAL A 51 9.97 -1.71 13.19
C VAL A 51 10.51 -2.78 12.25
N THR A 52 11.70 -2.54 11.70
CA THR A 52 12.50 -3.53 10.98
C THR A 52 13.14 -4.54 11.93
N ALA A 53 13.82 -5.57 11.38
CA ALA A 53 14.39 -6.68 12.15
C ALA A 53 15.46 -6.24 13.19
N ASP A 54 16.13 -5.11 12.95
CA ASP A 54 17.08 -4.46 13.86
C ASP A 54 16.40 -3.52 14.89
N ALA A 55 15.07 -3.55 14.94
CA ALA A 55 14.22 -2.70 15.78
C ALA A 55 14.23 -1.20 15.45
N THR A 56 14.66 -0.82 14.24
CA THR A 56 14.57 0.57 13.75
C THR A 56 13.11 0.91 13.38
N PRO A 57 12.53 2.02 13.91
CA PRO A 57 11.20 2.46 13.52
C PRO A 57 11.11 2.77 12.03
N ILE A 58 10.01 2.34 11.41
CA ILE A 58 9.71 2.59 10.00
C ILE A 58 8.29 3.15 9.86
N VAL A 59 8.17 4.14 8.99
CA VAL A 59 6.90 4.80 8.65
C VAL A 59 6.66 4.58 7.15
N PHE A 60 5.54 3.95 6.81
CA PHE A 60 5.24 3.61 5.43
C PHE A 60 4.50 4.74 4.71
N ARG A 61 4.83 4.90 3.43
CA ARG A 61 4.31 5.91 2.53
C ARG A 61 4.05 5.21 1.21
N GLY A 62 2.80 4.96 0.88
CA GLY A 62 2.48 4.04 -0.20
C GLY A 62 1.24 4.40 -1.00
N LEU A 63 0.89 3.49 -1.90
CA LEU A 63 -0.17 3.64 -2.89
C LEU A 63 -0.98 2.35 -2.95
N ASP A 64 -2.30 2.48 -2.96
CA ASP A 64 -3.18 1.33 -3.15
C ASP A 64 -3.20 0.96 -4.63
N ALA A 65 -3.03 -0.33 -4.93
CA ALA A 65 -3.35 -0.85 -6.25
C ALA A 65 -4.87 -0.93 -6.42
N SER A 66 -5.38 -1.04 -7.65
CA SER A 66 -6.68 -1.69 -7.85
C SER A 66 -6.54 -3.20 -7.69
N ASP A 67 -7.66 -3.94 -7.72
CA ASP A 67 -7.63 -5.40 -7.56
C ASP A 67 -6.67 -6.04 -8.58
N PRO A 68 -5.74 -6.93 -8.17
CA PRO A 68 -4.84 -7.63 -9.09
C PRO A 68 -5.54 -8.30 -10.28
N ASP A 69 -6.77 -8.79 -10.11
CA ASP A 69 -7.58 -9.37 -11.19
C ASP A 69 -8.02 -8.33 -12.21
N LYS A 70 -8.38 -7.11 -11.77
CA LYS A 70 -8.67 -5.98 -12.67
C LYS A 70 -7.41 -5.61 -13.45
N LEU A 71 -6.30 -5.38 -12.74
CA LEU A 71 -5.03 -4.96 -13.36
C LEU A 71 -4.55 -5.96 -14.40
N GLU A 72 -4.72 -7.26 -14.17
CA GLU A 72 -4.33 -8.27 -15.14
C GLU A 72 -5.27 -8.30 -16.35
N LYS A 73 -6.59 -8.16 -16.15
CA LYS A 73 -7.57 -8.04 -17.25
C LYS A 73 -7.34 -6.81 -18.11
N ASP A 74 -6.89 -5.71 -17.50
CA ASP A 74 -6.56 -4.47 -18.21
C ASP A 74 -5.17 -4.54 -18.89
N GLY A 75 -4.37 -5.58 -18.62
CA GLY A 75 -3.05 -5.77 -19.20
C GLY A 75 -1.92 -4.98 -18.52
N HIS A 76 -2.15 -4.53 -17.28
CA HIS A 76 -1.23 -3.67 -16.52
C HIS A 76 -0.68 -4.31 -15.23
N TRP A 77 -0.96 -5.60 -14.97
CA TRP A 77 -0.33 -6.36 -13.88
C TRP A 77 1.07 -6.87 -14.28
N GLY A 78 2.08 -6.01 -14.09
CA GLY A 78 3.49 -6.29 -14.42
C GLY A 78 4.47 -5.50 -13.57
N ILE A 79 5.76 -5.82 -13.65
CA ILE A 79 6.81 -5.18 -12.85
C ILE A 79 6.88 -3.66 -13.07
N GLU A 80 6.53 -3.19 -14.25
CA GLU A 80 6.49 -1.77 -14.63
C GLU A 80 5.51 -0.99 -13.75
N TYR A 81 4.38 -1.59 -13.36
CA TYR A 81 3.39 -1.00 -12.46
C TYR A 81 4.00 -0.71 -11.07
N PHE A 82 4.74 -1.68 -10.54
CA PHE A 82 5.45 -1.55 -9.26
C PHE A 82 6.63 -0.59 -9.34
N GLN A 83 7.34 -0.59 -10.46
CA GLN A 83 8.43 0.36 -10.71
C GLN A 83 7.91 1.79 -10.75
N GLU A 84 6.73 2.02 -11.33
CA GLU A 84 6.15 3.37 -11.34
C GLU A 84 5.67 3.80 -9.94
N MET A 85 5.06 2.91 -9.15
CA MET A 85 4.79 3.21 -7.74
C MET A 85 6.07 3.60 -6.99
N LYS A 86 7.18 2.87 -7.22
CA LYS A 86 8.49 3.21 -6.65
C LYS A 86 9.00 4.56 -7.14
N ASN A 87 8.82 4.90 -8.42
CA ASN A 87 9.21 6.20 -8.99
C ASN A 87 8.42 7.37 -8.36
N TRP A 88 7.18 7.12 -7.93
CA TRP A 88 6.38 8.07 -7.16
C TRP A 88 6.81 8.18 -5.69
N GLY A 89 7.74 7.33 -5.24
CA GLY A 89 8.27 7.34 -3.88
C GLY A 89 7.58 6.37 -2.93
N ALA A 90 6.77 5.43 -3.42
CA ALA A 90 6.14 4.43 -2.56
C ALA A 90 7.18 3.50 -1.91
N THR A 91 7.00 3.22 -0.62
CA THR A 91 7.73 2.18 0.13
C THR A 91 6.88 0.95 0.42
N ILE A 92 5.57 1.04 0.19
CA ILE A 92 4.60 -0.04 0.33
C ILE A 92 3.50 0.12 -0.72
N THR A 93 2.86 -1.00 -1.08
CA THR A 93 1.59 -1.01 -1.83
C THR A 93 0.58 -1.93 -1.15
N ARG A 94 -0.71 -1.66 -1.37
CA ARG A 94 -1.83 -2.45 -0.85
C ARG A 94 -2.52 -3.17 -2.00
N PHE A 95 -2.78 -4.47 -1.82
CA PHE A 95 -3.52 -5.30 -2.76
C PHE A 95 -4.94 -5.53 -2.23
N PRO A 96 -5.94 -4.77 -2.72
CA PRO A 96 -7.33 -4.97 -2.35
C PRO A 96 -7.88 -6.21 -3.05
N VAL A 97 -7.95 -7.34 -2.32
CA VAL A 97 -8.49 -8.60 -2.85
C VAL A 97 -10.00 -8.62 -2.66
N HIS A 98 -10.75 -8.43 -3.74
CA HIS A 98 -12.21 -8.45 -3.69
C HIS A 98 -12.74 -9.88 -3.61
N PRO A 99 -13.68 -10.19 -2.69
CA PRO A 99 -14.26 -11.52 -2.57
C PRO A 99 -14.86 -12.05 -3.87
N LYS A 100 -15.53 -11.20 -4.64
CA LYS A 100 -16.07 -11.58 -5.95
C LYS A 100 -14.97 -11.98 -6.93
N ALA A 101 -13.91 -11.18 -7.07
CA ALA A 101 -12.81 -11.48 -7.99
C ALA A 101 -12.05 -12.75 -7.57
N TRP A 102 -11.84 -12.94 -6.25
CA TRP A 102 -11.29 -14.16 -5.67
C TRP A 102 -12.08 -15.42 -6.10
N ARG A 103 -13.41 -15.37 -5.98
CA ARG A 103 -14.29 -16.48 -6.39
C ARG A 103 -14.33 -16.70 -7.90
N GLU A 104 -14.54 -15.63 -8.67
CA GLU A 104 -14.75 -15.70 -10.13
C GLU A 104 -13.48 -16.15 -10.87
N ARG A 105 -12.31 -15.66 -10.45
CA ARG A 105 -11.03 -16.11 -10.99
C ARG A 105 -10.68 -17.52 -10.52
N GLY A 106 -11.09 -17.85 -9.29
CA GLY A 106 -10.77 -19.10 -8.62
C GLY A 106 -9.44 -19.04 -7.89
N LYS A 107 -9.41 -19.68 -6.71
CA LYS A 107 -8.31 -19.67 -5.73
C LYS A 107 -6.91 -19.81 -6.34
N GLU A 108 -6.65 -20.86 -7.12
CA GLU A 108 -5.31 -21.12 -7.68
C GLU A 108 -4.87 -20.05 -8.69
N ALA A 109 -5.78 -19.61 -9.56
CA ALA A 109 -5.48 -18.59 -10.56
C ALA A 109 -5.30 -17.20 -9.95
N TYR A 110 -6.03 -16.90 -8.87
CA TYR A 110 -5.85 -15.66 -8.10
C TYR A 110 -4.55 -15.69 -7.29
N LEU A 111 -4.19 -16.83 -6.68
CA LEU A 111 -2.91 -16.99 -5.99
C LEU A 111 -1.71 -16.75 -6.91
N LYS A 112 -1.80 -17.14 -8.19
CA LYS A 112 -0.75 -16.81 -9.17
C LYS A 112 -0.56 -15.30 -9.33
N LEU A 113 -1.64 -14.51 -9.38
CA LEU A 113 -1.53 -13.05 -9.45
C LEU A 113 -0.80 -12.50 -8.23
N MET A 114 -1.17 -12.99 -7.05
CA MET A 114 -0.59 -12.55 -5.79
C MET A 114 0.91 -12.90 -5.73
N ASP A 115 1.31 -14.10 -6.16
CA ASP A 115 2.72 -14.49 -6.22
C ASP A 115 3.52 -13.59 -7.16
N ASP A 116 3.00 -13.33 -8.36
CA ASP A 116 3.65 -12.49 -9.37
C ASP A 116 3.80 -11.06 -8.82
N GLY A 117 2.74 -10.49 -8.25
CA GLY A 117 2.76 -9.16 -7.62
C GLY A 117 3.73 -9.05 -6.46
N ILE A 118 3.73 -10.01 -5.53
CA ILE A 118 4.65 -10.03 -4.39
C ILE A 118 6.09 -10.20 -4.84
N LYS A 119 6.34 -11.01 -5.88
CA LYS A 119 7.65 -11.14 -6.50
C LYS A 119 8.12 -9.80 -7.07
N TRP A 120 7.31 -9.12 -7.87
CA TRP A 120 7.68 -7.84 -8.46
C TRP A 120 7.85 -6.74 -7.42
N ALA A 121 6.99 -6.67 -6.40
CA ALA A 121 7.15 -5.78 -5.25
C ALA A 121 8.50 -6.01 -4.54
N THR A 122 8.89 -7.28 -4.37
CA THR A 122 10.21 -7.65 -3.82
C THR A 122 11.34 -7.15 -4.71
N GLU A 123 11.23 -7.33 -6.03
CA GLU A 123 12.26 -6.93 -7.01
C GLU A 123 12.47 -5.41 -7.04
N VAL A 124 11.41 -4.61 -6.92
CA VAL A 124 11.51 -3.13 -6.87
C VAL A 124 11.80 -2.58 -5.46
N GLY A 125 11.73 -3.44 -4.43
CA GLY A 125 12.00 -3.08 -3.06
C GLY A 125 10.90 -2.22 -2.42
N ILE A 126 9.64 -2.65 -2.53
CA ILE A 126 8.50 -2.13 -1.76
C ILE A 126 7.78 -3.26 -1.03
N TYR A 127 7.24 -2.95 0.15
CA TYR A 127 6.44 -3.90 0.93
C TYR A 127 5.02 -4.05 0.36
N VAL A 128 4.28 -5.05 0.83
CA VAL A 128 2.90 -5.34 0.46
C VAL A 128 2.00 -5.46 1.70
N ILE A 129 0.83 -4.83 1.64
CA ILE A 129 -0.35 -5.13 2.45
C ILE A 129 -1.25 -6.04 1.61
N ILE A 130 -1.62 -7.21 2.12
CA ILE A 130 -2.73 -7.98 1.56
C ILE A 130 -3.98 -7.58 2.33
N ASP A 131 -4.96 -7.05 1.61
CA ASP A 131 -6.22 -6.61 2.17
C ASP A 131 -7.36 -7.51 1.70
N TRP A 132 -8.17 -8.01 2.64
CA TRP A 132 -9.42 -8.68 2.32
C TRP A 132 -10.51 -7.63 2.11
N HIS A 133 -10.69 -7.25 0.85
CA HIS A 133 -11.37 -6.03 0.44
C HIS A 133 -12.89 -6.18 0.41
N SER A 134 -13.47 -6.35 1.60
CA SER A 134 -14.91 -6.42 1.82
C SER A 134 -15.41 -5.21 2.63
N ILE A 135 -16.60 -4.71 2.28
CA ILE A 135 -17.27 -3.58 2.94
C ILE A 135 -18.61 -4.06 3.50
N GLY A 136 -18.75 -4.01 4.82
CA GLY A 136 -20.01 -4.37 5.49
C GLY A 136 -19.87 -4.99 6.86
N ASN A 137 -20.80 -5.89 7.18
CA ASN A 137 -20.95 -6.57 8.45
C ASN A 137 -20.77 -8.08 8.27
N LEU A 138 -19.55 -8.55 8.53
CA LEU A 138 -19.18 -9.97 8.44
C LEU A 138 -19.98 -10.86 9.40
N LYS A 139 -20.39 -10.36 10.57
CA LYS A 139 -21.17 -11.12 11.56
C LYS A 139 -22.49 -11.62 10.98
N ASP A 140 -23.19 -10.74 10.27
CA ASP A 140 -24.53 -11.00 9.74
C ASP A 140 -24.51 -11.37 8.24
N ASN A 141 -23.33 -11.46 7.62
CA ASN A 141 -23.14 -11.63 6.17
C ASN A 141 -23.92 -10.60 5.34
N LYS A 142 -23.85 -9.32 5.73
CA LYS A 142 -24.53 -8.21 5.05
C LYS A 142 -23.51 -7.22 4.54
N TYR A 143 -23.52 -6.95 3.25
CA TYR A 143 -22.45 -6.21 2.57
C TYR A 143 -23.01 -5.04 1.78
N PHE A 144 -22.19 -4.01 1.60
CA PHE A 144 -22.59 -2.78 0.90
C PHE A 144 -23.01 -3.05 -0.56
N MET A 145 -22.32 -3.99 -1.22
CA MET A 145 -22.58 -4.39 -2.60
C MET A 145 -22.20 -5.87 -2.81
N PRO A 146 -22.77 -6.56 -3.83
CA PRO A 146 -22.48 -7.97 -4.11
C PRO A 146 -21.00 -8.31 -4.33
N MET A 147 -20.19 -7.36 -4.81
CA MET A 147 -18.76 -7.58 -5.02
C MET A 147 -17.97 -7.82 -3.72
N TYR A 148 -18.51 -7.34 -2.60
CA TYR A 148 -17.93 -7.48 -1.26
C TYR A 148 -18.50 -8.68 -0.49
N GLU A 149 -19.48 -9.38 -1.04
CA GLU A 149 -20.10 -10.51 -0.33
C GLU A 149 -19.06 -11.59 -0.02
N THR A 150 -18.98 -11.97 1.25
CA THR A 150 -18.16 -13.07 1.75
C THR A 150 -18.88 -13.79 2.89
N SER A 151 -18.22 -14.73 3.56
CA SER A 151 -18.66 -15.33 4.80
C SER A 151 -17.51 -15.47 5.77
N MET A 152 -17.82 -15.75 7.05
CA MET A 152 -16.78 -16.09 8.01
C MET A 152 -15.94 -17.30 7.57
N GLU A 153 -16.57 -18.30 6.95
CA GLU A 153 -15.88 -19.49 6.42
C GLU A 153 -14.92 -19.14 5.28
N GLU A 154 -15.38 -18.35 4.30
CA GLU A 154 -14.54 -17.92 3.18
C GLU A 154 -13.40 -17.00 3.66
N THR A 155 -13.68 -16.09 4.60
CA THR A 155 -12.68 -15.18 5.18
C THR A 155 -11.62 -15.97 5.97
N GLU A 156 -12.01 -16.98 6.75
CA GLU A 156 -11.07 -17.86 7.46
C GLU A 156 -10.23 -18.70 6.48
N ASP A 157 -10.84 -19.23 5.40
CA ASP A 157 -10.11 -19.97 4.36
C ASP A 157 -9.11 -19.06 3.63
N PHE A 158 -9.51 -17.84 3.28
CA PHE A 158 -8.63 -16.84 2.68
C PHE A 158 -7.41 -16.60 3.56
N TRP A 159 -7.61 -16.24 4.83
CA TRP A 159 -6.50 -15.94 5.74
C TRP A 159 -5.63 -17.15 6.05
N ARG A 160 -6.22 -18.34 6.19
CA ARG A 160 -5.46 -19.61 6.32
C ARG A 160 -4.58 -19.84 5.09
N THR A 161 -5.09 -19.53 3.91
CA THR A 161 -4.37 -19.70 2.64
C THR A 161 -3.22 -18.71 2.52
N MET A 162 -3.48 -17.41 2.73
CA MET A 162 -2.46 -16.37 2.68
C MET A 162 -1.36 -16.62 3.70
N ALA A 163 -1.74 -16.97 4.95
CA ALA A 163 -0.78 -17.24 6.01
C ALA A 163 0.13 -18.44 5.69
N LYS A 164 -0.42 -19.55 5.16
CA LYS A 164 0.38 -20.71 4.76
C LYS A 164 1.31 -20.38 3.59
N ARG A 165 0.81 -19.66 2.58
CA ARG A 165 1.54 -19.39 1.34
C ARG A 165 2.69 -18.42 1.55
N TYR A 166 2.47 -17.35 2.32
CA TYR A 166 3.44 -16.28 2.53
C TYR A 166 4.17 -16.35 3.86
N LYS A 167 4.12 -17.51 4.53
CA LYS A 167 4.95 -17.78 5.71
C LYS A 167 6.43 -17.58 5.39
N GLY A 168 7.07 -16.67 6.11
CA GLY A 168 8.51 -16.35 5.95
C GLY A 168 8.82 -15.40 4.78
N ASN A 169 7.81 -14.85 4.11
CA ASN A 169 8.01 -13.80 3.11
C ASN A 169 8.00 -12.44 3.83
N ASN A 170 9.11 -11.69 3.76
CA ASN A 170 9.23 -10.38 4.42
C ASN A 170 8.61 -9.23 3.61
N THR A 171 8.39 -9.42 2.31
CA THR A 171 7.74 -8.41 1.45
C THR A 171 6.28 -8.24 1.84
N VAL A 172 5.61 -9.34 2.19
CA VAL A 172 4.27 -9.31 2.79
C VAL A 172 4.39 -8.86 4.25
N ALA A 173 4.34 -7.54 4.44
CA ALA A 173 4.50 -6.93 5.76
C ALA A 173 3.21 -7.02 6.59
N PHE A 174 2.05 -6.93 5.94
CA PHE A 174 0.77 -6.76 6.61
C PHE A 174 -0.35 -7.62 6.02
N PHE A 175 -1.26 -8.03 6.90
CA PHE A 175 -2.55 -8.62 6.57
C PHE A 175 -3.66 -7.74 7.16
N GLU A 176 -4.37 -7.00 6.31
CA GLU A 176 -5.51 -6.18 6.69
C GLU A 176 -6.79 -7.02 6.69
N ILE A 177 -7.24 -7.34 7.90
CA ILE A 177 -8.14 -8.48 8.17
C ILE A 177 -9.48 -8.39 7.45
N PHE A 178 -10.00 -7.17 7.34
CA PHE A 178 -11.26 -6.84 6.68
C PHE A 178 -11.27 -5.33 6.44
N ASN A 179 -11.35 -4.93 5.17
CA ASN A 179 -11.23 -3.54 4.72
C ASN A 179 -12.11 -2.54 5.49
N GLU A 180 -13.44 -2.62 5.34
CA GLU A 180 -14.34 -1.60 5.89
C GLU A 180 -15.50 -2.18 6.68
N PRO A 181 -15.31 -2.41 7.99
CA PRO A 181 -16.40 -2.76 8.90
C PRO A 181 -17.43 -1.63 8.95
N THR A 182 -18.69 -1.94 8.65
CA THR A 182 -19.79 -0.98 8.73
C THR A 182 -21.14 -1.68 8.87
N THR A 183 -22.01 -1.13 9.70
CA THR A 183 -23.43 -1.49 9.75
C THR A 183 -24.29 -0.61 8.86
N TYR A 184 -23.68 0.40 8.21
CA TYR A 184 -24.33 1.43 7.41
C TYR A 184 -25.59 2.00 8.09
N ASN A 185 -25.42 2.58 9.27
CA ASN A 185 -26.52 3.12 10.07
C ASN A 185 -27.63 2.07 10.35
N GLY A 186 -27.23 0.81 10.57
CA GLY A 186 -28.12 -0.32 10.84
C GLY A 186 -28.70 -1.02 9.60
N GLN A 187 -28.48 -0.51 8.39
CA GLN A 187 -28.97 -1.12 7.15
C GLN A 187 -28.32 -2.50 6.88
N LEU A 188 -27.09 -2.69 7.32
CA LEU A 188 -26.33 -3.94 7.21
C LEU A 188 -26.38 -4.76 8.51
N GLY A 189 -27.46 -4.63 9.29
CA GLY A 189 -27.65 -5.36 10.54
C GLY A 189 -26.91 -4.74 11.72
N GLU A 190 -26.75 -5.53 12.79
CA GLU A 190 -26.15 -5.08 14.04
C GLU A 190 -24.88 -5.87 14.34
N CYS A 191 -23.84 -5.15 14.72
CA CYS A 191 -22.61 -5.73 15.23
C CYS A 191 -22.00 -4.73 16.20
N THR A 192 -21.92 -5.12 17.46
CA THR A 192 -21.25 -4.31 18.49
C THR A 192 -19.74 -4.44 18.33
N TRP A 193 -18.99 -3.49 18.88
CA TRP A 193 -17.52 -3.58 18.93
C TRP A 193 -17.03 -4.87 19.60
N ASN A 194 -17.70 -5.33 20.66
CA ASN A 194 -17.30 -6.57 21.35
C ASN A 194 -17.46 -7.80 20.46
N GLU A 195 -18.52 -7.86 19.66
CA GLU A 195 -18.72 -8.95 18.69
C GLU A 195 -17.71 -8.88 17.55
N TRP A 196 -17.45 -7.67 17.03
CA TRP A 196 -16.42 -7.46 16.02
C TRP A 196 -15.03 -7.85 16.53
N LYS A 197 -14.68 -7.46 17.76
CA LYS A 197 -13.44 -7.84 18.43
C LYS A 197 -13.28 -9.37 18.49
N VAL A 198 -14.32 -10.12 18.87
CA VAL A 198 -14.28 -11.59 18.90
C VAL A 198 -14.00 -12.18 17.50
N ILE A 199 -14.63 -11.63 16.46
CA ILE A 199 -14.42 -12.05 15.06
C ILE A 199 -12.96 -11.80 14.66
N VAL A 200 -12.46 -10.58 14.87
CA VAL A 200 -11.09 -10.19 14.50
C VAL A 200 -10.05 -11.02 15.26
N GLU A 201 -10.23 -11.24 16.56
CA GLU A 201 -9.33 -12.06 17.38
C GLU A 201 -9.27 -13.51 16.89
N LYS A 202 -10.41 -14.06 16.45
CA LYS A 202 -10.44 -15.38 15.82
C LYS A 202 -9.65 -15.40 14.50
N LEU A 203 -9.82 -14.41 13.63
CA LEU A 203 -9.09 -14.33 12.36
C LEU A 203 -7.57 -14.14 12.57
N ILE A 204 -7.18 -13.32 13.56
CA ILE A 204 -5.78 -13.20 13.99
C ILE A 204 -5.24 -14.56 14.47
N GLY A 205 -6.04 -15.31 15.23
CA GLY A 205 -5.72 -16.68 15.65
C GLY A 205 -5.44 -17.60 14.46
N VAL A 206 -6.34 -17.59 13.46
CA VAL A 206 -6.17 -18.37 12.22
C VAL A 206 -4.86 -18.04 11.51
N ILE A 207 -4.50 -16.76 11.38
CA ILE A 207 -3.23 -16.36 10.74
C ILE A 207 -2.03 -16.92 11.52
N ARG A 208 -2.03 -16.76 12.85
CA ARG A 208 -0.92 -17.16 13.72
C ARG A 208 -0.71 -18.67 13.79
N GLU A 209 -1.80 -19.44 13.87
CA GLU A 209 -1.74 -20.90 13.87
C GLU A 209 -1.11 -21.47 12.59
N ASN A 210 -1.17 -20.72 11.49
CA ASN A 210 -0.57 -21.08 10.21
C ASN A 210 0.86 -20.52 10.04
N GLY A 211 1.39 -19.85 11.06
CA GLY A 211 2.81 -19.52 11.20
C GLY A 211 3.30 -18.35 10.35
N CYS A 212 2.39 -17.53 9.81
CA CYS A 212 2.76 -16.29 9.14
C CYS A 212 3.11 -15.21 10.16
N ASN A 213 4.11 -14.40 9.84
CA ASN A 213 4.58 -13.31 10.70
C ASN A 213 4.20 -11.92 10.16
N ALA A 214 3.41 -11.84 9.08
CA ALA A 214 2.83 -10.58 8.64
C ALA A 214 2.01 -9.97 9.78
N VAL A 215 2.12 -8.67 9.97
CA VAL A 215 1.45 -7.94 11.05
C VAL A 215 -0.04 -7.81 10.71
N PRO A 216 -0.96 -8.35 11.54
CA PRO A 216 -2.39 -8.11 11.34
C PRO A 216 -2.72 -6.63 11.52
N LEU A 217 -3.49 -6.07 10.60
CA LEU A 217 -4.05 -4.72 10.66
C LEU A 217 -5.56 -4.80 10.92
N VAL A 218 -6.04 -4.02 11.89
CA VAL A 218 -7.43 -4.06 12.35
C VAL A 218 -8.12 -2.72 12.16
N ALA A 219 -9.22 -2.74 11.42
CA ALA A 219 -10.10 -1.60 11.23
C ALA A 219 -11.25 -1.58 12.24
N GLY A 220 -11.73 -0.38 12.54
CA GLY A 220 -12.96 -0.15 13.30
C GLY A 220 -14.20 0.03 12.43
N PHE A 221 -15.29 0.46 13.05
CA PHE A 221 -16.55 0.71 12.33
C PHE A 221 -16.52 2.02 11.55
N ASN A 222 -17.67 2.40 10.98
CA ASN A 222 -17.81 3.59 10.15
C ASN A 222 -16.87 3.53 8.94
N TRP A 223 -16.91 2.41 8.19
CA TRP A 223 -16.09 2.19 7.00
C TRP A 223 -14.61 2.31 7.32
N GLY A 224 -14.15 1.55 8.32
CA GLY A 224 -12.77 1.56 8.76
C GLY A 224 -12.29 2.87 9.39
N TYR A 225 -13.16 3.82 9.75
CA TYR A 225 -12.75 5.13 10.26
C TYR A 225 -12.58 5.20 11.78
N ASP A 226 -13.55 4.69 12.53
CA ASP A 226 -13.72 4.97 13.96
C ASP A 226 -12.98 3.96 14.84
N LEU A 227 -11.99 4.42 15.60
CA LEU A 227 -11.25 3.62 16.57
C LEU A 227 -11.58 4.00 18.02
N SER A 228 -12.56 4.87 18.28
CA SER A 228 -12.95 5.27 19.63
C SER A 228 -13.25 4.10 20.59
N PRO A 229 -13.74 2.91 20.15
CA PRO A 229 -13.91 1.77 21.04
C PRO A 229 -12.62 1.24 21.69
N LEU A 230 -11.44 1.56 21.12
CA LEU A 230 -10.14 1.16 21.68
C LEU A 230 -9.82 1.82 23.03
N LYS A 231 -10.52 2.93 23.37
CA LYS A 231 -10.37 3.60 24.68
C LYS A 231 -10.75 2.67 25.83
N GLU A 232 -11.77 1.82 25.60
CA GLU A 232 -12.33 0.95 26.63
C GLU A 232 -11.97 -0.52 26.42
N ASN A 233 -12.01 -1.02 25.18
CA ASN A 233 -11.85 -2.46 24.91
C ASN A 233 -11.00 -2.74 23.65
N PRO A 234 -9.69 -2.48 23.68
CA PRO A 234 -8.82 -2.78 22.53
C PRO A 234 -8.78 -4.28 22.21
N ILE A 235 -8.36 -4.63 20.98
CA ILE A 235 -8.10 -6.02 20.60
C ILE A 235 -7.03 -6.61 21.53
N ALA A 236 -7.31 -7.77 22.11
CA ALA A 236 -6.43 -8.50 23.02
C ALA A 236 -5.45 -9.39 22.23
N ALA A 237 -4.69 -8.76 21.33
CA ALA A 237 -3.64 -9.41 20.56
C ALA A 237 -2.41 -8.50 20.48
N GLU A 238 -1.23 -9.04 20.79
CA GLU A 238 0.05 -8.33 20.61
C GLU A 238 0.45 -8.31 19.14
N GLY A 239 1.40 -7.47 18.73
CA GLY A 239 1.97 -7.59 17.39
C GLY A 239 1.02 -7.23 16.23
N ILE A 240 0.04 -6.35 16.49
CA ILE A 240 -0.93 -5.85 15.51
C ILE A 240 -0.77 -4.34 15.30
N GLY A 241 -1.29 -3.84 14.18
CA GLY A 241 -1.53 -2.41 13.95
C GLY A 241 -3.02 -2.12 13.80
N TYR A 242 -3.41 -0.85 13.90
CA TYR A 242 -4.77 -0.39 13.61
C TYR A 242 -4.83 0.40 12.31
N VAL A 243 -6.03 0.45 11.75
CA VAL A 243 -6.38 1.12 10.49
C VAL A 243 -7.37 2.24 10.75
N SER A 244 -7.21 3.37 10.05
CA SER A 244 -8.28 4.35 9.86
C SER A 244 -8.38 4.75 8.37
N HIS A 245 -9.59 4.94 7.83
CA HIS A 245 -9.82 5.52 6.49
C HIS A 245 -10.36 6.96 6.58
N PRO A 246 -9.51 7.97 6.86
CA PRO A 246 -9.94 9.33 7.17
C PRO A 246 -10.23 10.18 5.93
N TYR A 247 -11.10 9.72 5.03
CA TYR A 247 -11.53 10.51 3.87
C TYR A 247 -12.11 11.88 4.28
N PRO A 248 -12.00 12.92 3.43
CA PRO A 248 -12.20 14.31 3.81
C PRO A 248 -13.57 14.65 4.38
N GLN A 249 -14.63 13.94 3.97
CA GLN A 249 -16.01 14.20 4.42
C GLN A 249 -16.47 13.25 5.53
N LYS A 250 -15.57 12.45 6.12
CA LYS A 250 -15.86 11.68 7.34
C LYS A 250 -16.10 12.60 8.54
N ARG A 251 -15.48 13.78 8.52
CA ARG A 251 -15.66 14.89 9.46
C ARG A 251 -15.54 16.22 8.72
N GLU A 252 -16.15 17.26 9.26
CA GLU A 252 -16.01 18.63 8.73
C GLU A 252 -14.68 19.26 9.17
N LYS A 253 -14.27 20.37 8.56
CA LYS A 253 -13.13 21.18 9.05
C LYS A 253 -13.49 21.86 10.39
N PRO A 254 -12.53 22.11 11.31
CA PRO A 254 -11.13 21.68 11.27
C PRO A 254 -10.99 20.20 11.63
N TRP A 255 -10.17 19.46 10.89
CA TRP A 255 -10.17 18.00 10.96
C TRP A 255 -9.34 17.44 12.13
N GLU A 256 -8.20 18.04 12.45
CA GLU A 256 -7.15 17.43 13.26
C GLU A 256 -7.61 17.07 14.68
N LEU A 257 -8.46 17.92 15.28
CA LEU A 257 -9.04 17.65 16.60
C LEU A 257 -10.02 16.47 16.55
N GLN A 258 -10.85 16.41 15.51
CA GLN A 258 -11.84 15.35 15.33
C GLN A 258 -11.16 14.01 14.99
N TRP A 259 -10.17 14.04 14.11
CA TRP A 259 -9.30 12.89 13.85
C TRP A 259 -8.66 12.38 15.13
N THR A 260 -8.11 13.27 15.96
CA THR A 260 -7.51 12.89 17.25
C THR A 260 -8.52 12.20 18.17
N GLU A 261 -9.76 12.70 18.23
CA GLU A 261 -10.82 12.12 19.05
C GLU A 261 -11.28 10.74 18.54
N ASP A 262 -11.45 10.60 17.23
CA ASP A 262 -12.04 9.44 16.58
C ASP A 262 -11.03 8.28 16.41
N TRP A 263 -9.78 8.58 16.05
CA TRP A 263 -8.81 7.55 15.70
C TRP A 263 -7.34 7.88 16.01
N GLY A 264 -6.93 9.15 15.92
CA GLY A 264 -5.54 9.57 16.03
C GLY A 264 -4.92 9.30 17.40
N PHE A 265 -5.73 9.29 18.47
CA PHE A 265 -5.28 8.90 19.81
C PHE A 265 -4.70 7.47 19.85
N ALA A 266 -5.13 6.58 18.95
CA ALA A 266 -4.63 5.20 18.92
C ALA A 266 -3.11 5.14 18.65
N GLY A 267 -2.59 6.11 17.88
CA GLY A 267 -1.16 6.24 17.56
C GLY A 267 -0.25 6.48 18.78
N GLU A 268 -0.81 6.87 19.93
CA GLU A 268 -0.05 7.03 21.17
C GLU A 268 0.37 5.68 21.77
N LYS A 269 -0.38 4.60 21.48
CA LYS A 269 -0.18 3.28 22.10
C LYS A 269 0.07 2.16 21.09
N TYR A 270 -0.44 2.28 19.87
CA TYR A 270 -0.37 1.26 18.84
C TYR A 270 0.15 1.84 17.52
N PRO A 271 0.80 1.03 16.67
CA PRO A 271 1.07 1.44 15.30
C PRO A 271 -0.23 1.69 14.55
N LEU A 272 -0.25 2.74 13.77
CA LEU A 272 -1.40 3.17 12.99
C LEU A 272 -1.00 3.34 11.53
N ILE A 273 -1.85 2.86 10.62
CA ILE A 273 -1.74 3.08 9.19
C ILE A 273 -3.07 3.56 8.62
N LEU A 274 -3.02 4.60 7.81
CA LEU A 274 -4.17 5.05 7.03
C LEU A 274 -4.15 4.25 5.73
N SER A 275 -4.77 3.06 5.71
CA SER A 275 -4.71 2.15 4.55
C SER A 275 -5.61 2.58 3.39
N GLU A 276 -6.42 3.63 3.58
CA GLU A 276 -7.00 4.43 2.52
C GLU A 276 -7.10 5.88 2.95
N MET A 277 -6.64 6.77 2.08
CA MET A 277 -6.93 8.20 2.13
C MET A 277 -6.77 8.77 0.72
N GLY A 278 -7.42 9.90 0.46
CA GLY A 278 -7.39 10.51 -0.86
C GLY A 278 -8.43 11.61 -0.97
N PHE A 279 -8.38 12.36 -2.06
CA PHE A 279 -9.40 13.36 -2.36
C PHE A 279 -9.57 13.56 -3.86
N CYS A 280 -10.72 14.08 -4.26
CA CYS A 280 -10.95 14.63 -5.59
C CYS A 280 -11.73 15.93 -5.51
N GLY A 281 -11.68 16.74 -6.57
CA GLY A 281 -12.58 17.87 -6.75
C GLY A 281 -14.04 17.40 -6.91
N ALA A 282 -14.98 18.29 -6.66
CA ALA A 282 -16.41 17.99 -6.79
C ALA A 282 -16.84 17.66 -8.23
N ASP A 283 -16.10 18.18 -9.21
CA ASP A 283 -16.36 18.00 -10.65
C ASP A 283 -15.42 16.95 -11.30
N ASP A 284 -14.55 16.32 -10.51
CA ASP A 284 -13.66 15.28 -11.02
C ASP A 284 -14.46 14.00 -11.34
N GLU A 285 -14.00 13.22 -12.32
CA GLU A 285 -14.64 11.96 -12.66
C GLU A 285 -14.65 10.99 -11.47
N GLY A 286 -15.80 10.35 -11.24
CA GLY A 286 -16.00 9.46 -10.11
C GLY A 286 -16.09 10.16 -8.76
N ALA A 287 -16.21 11.48 -8.69
CA ALA A 287 -16.41 12.21 -7.44
C ALA A 287 -17.65 11.72 -6.67
N HIS A 288 -17.45 11.37 -5.39
CA HIS A 288 -18.52 10.90 -4.51
C HIS A 288 -18.19 11.19 -3.04
N VAL A 289 -19.20 11.20 -2.18
CA VAL A 289 -18.97 11.25 -0.72
C VAL A 289 -18.39 9.89 -0.29
N PRO A 290 -17.29 9.84 0.50
CA PRO A 290 -16.74 10.92 1.31
C PRO A 290 -15.45 11.57 0.79
N VAL A 291 -15.11 11.44 -0.50
CA VAL A 291 -13.78 11.76 -1.05
C VAL A 291 -13.66 13.18 -1.61
N ILE A 292 -14.73 13.96 -1.63
CA ILE A 292 -14.72 15.30 -2.27
C ILE A 292 -14.03 16.32 -1.36
N SER A 293 -12.95 16.93 -1.83
CA SER A 293 -12.21 18.00 -1.15
C SER A 293 -11.26 18.76 -2.09
N ASP A 294 -10.28 19.44 -1.51
CA ASP A 294 -9.18 20.12 -2.17
C ASP A 294 -7.84 19.81 -1.48
N GLU A 295 -6.76 20.43 -1.95
CA GLU A 295 -5.40 20.23 -1.45
C GLU A 295 -5.26 20.56 0.05
N SER A 296 -6.16 21.35 0.65
CA SER A 296 -6.10 21.63 2.08
C SER A 296 -6.36 20.39 2.93
N TYR A 297 -7.11 19.40 2.42
CA TYR A 297 -7.21 18.09 3.06
C TYR A 297 -5.86 17.36 2.98
N GLY A 298 -5.24 17.33 1.80
CA GLY A 298 -3.91 16.75 1.59
C GLY A 298 -2.89 17.34 2.57
N ASP A 299 -2.85 18.67 2.70
CA ASP A 299 -1.95 19.39 3.60
C ASP A 299 -2.22 19.03 5.07
N ALA A 300 -3.49 18.98 5.48
CA ALA A 300 -3.86 18.63 6.84
C ALA A 300 -3.50 17.17 7.18
N ILE A 301 -3.88 16.20 6.33
CA ILE A 301 -3.73 14.77 6.65
C ILE A 301 -2.26 14.33 6.59
N THR A 302 -1.49 14.81 5.61
CA THR A 302 -0.05 14.46 5.51
C THR A 302 0.74 15.07 6.65
N LYS A 303 0.48 16.34 7.01
CA LYS A 303 1.07 16.98 8.18
C LYS A 303 0.70 16.25 9.47
N TYR A 304 -0.58 15.92 9.66
CA TYR A 304 -1.04 15.20 10.84
C TYR A 304 -0.34 13.84 10.99
N ALA A 305 -0.22 13.10 9.88
CA ALA A 305 0.46 11.81 9.85
C ALA A 305 1.97 11.93 10.11
N ASP A 306 2.63 12.93 9.53
CA ASP A 306 4.07 13.17 9.70
C ASP A 306 4.43 13.56 11.13
N GLU A 307 3.64 14.45 11.77
CA GLU A 307 3.85 14.86 13.16
C GLU A 307 3.71 13.69 14.16
N ARG A 308 3.02 12.62 13.77
CA ARG A 308 2.68 11.47 14.63
C ARG A 308 3.32 10.16 14.20
N GLY A 309 4.14 10.16 13.14
CA GLY A 309 4.76 8.93 12.62
C GLY A 309 3.75 7.90 12.10
N ILE A 310 2.57 8.34 11.66
CA ILE A 310 1.50 7.47 11.17
C ILE A 310 1.80 7.07 9.72
N SER A 311 1.69 5.79 9.41
CA SER A 311 1.87 5.26 8.05
C SER A 311 0.65 5.54 7.17
N TYR A 312 0.77 5.54 5.85
CA TYR A 312 -0.40 5.62 4.97
C TYR A 312 -0.19 4.99 3.60
N THR A 313 -1.30 4.60 2.97
CA THR A 313 -1.43 4.33 1.53
C THR A 313 -2.53 5.21 0.93
N VAL A 314 -2.31 5.68 -0.29
CA VAL A 314 -3.23 6.59 -0.97
C VAL A 314 -4.08 5.82 -1.97
N TRP A 315 -5.39 5.99 -1.87
CA TRP A 315 -6.38 5.42 -2.79
C TRP A 315 -6.61 6.37 -3.98
N VAL A 316 -6.47 5.95 -5.23
CA VAL A 316 -5.95 4.65 -5.74
C VAL A 316 -5.10 4.85 -6.98
N PHE A 317 -4.09 3.99 -7.15
CA PHE A 317 -3.16 3.99 -8.27
C PHE A 317 -3.76 3.29 -9.50
N ASP A 318 -4.88 3.83 -9.99
CA ASP A 318 -5.67 3.32 -11.11
C ASP A 318 -6.31 4.52 -11.86
N PRO A 319 -6.52 4.42 -13.19
CA PRO A 319 -7.10 5.51 -13.99
C PRO A 319 -8.63 5.45 -14.12
N GLU A 320 -9.31 4.50 -13.48
CA GLU A 320 -10.77 4.33 -13.55
C GLU A 320 -11.41 4.36 -12.16
N TRP A 321 -10.77 3.74 -11.16
CA TRP A 321 -11.26 3.75 -9.79
C TRP A 321 -11.01 5.10 -9.13
N ALA A 322 -12.04 5.64 -8.48
CA ALA A 322 -12.02 6.97 -7.90
C ALA A 322 -11.83 6.94 -6.37
N PRO A 323 -11.19 7.99 -5.79
CA PRO A 323 -10.50 9.06 -6.49
C PRO A 323 -9.19 8.56 -7.15
N MET A 324 -8.99 8.88 -8.42
CA MET A 324 -7.85 8.38 -9.20
C MET A 324 -6.57 9.11 -8.83
N LEU A 325 -5.41 8.45 -8.85
CA LEU A 325 -4.10 9.11 -8.76
C LEU A 325 -3.52 9.49 -10.13
N PHE A 326 -3.92 8.83 -11.20
CA PHE A 326 -3.53 9.18 -12.57
C PHE A 326 -4.72 9.01 -13.51
N THR A 327 -4.63 9.52 -14.73
CA THR A 327 -5.78 9.61 -15.66
C THR A 327 -5.63 8.73 -16.91
N ASP A 328 -4.44 8.15 -17.11
CA ASP A 328 -4.15 7.24 -18.20
C ASP A 328 -2.98 6.29 -17.84
N TRP A 329 -2.79 5.23 -18.62
CA TRP A 329 -1.68 4.28 -18.40
C TRP A 329 -0.30 4.81 -18.83
N ASN A 330 -0.18 6.10 -19.19
CA ASN A 330 1.11 6.81 -19.21
C ASN A 330 1.39 7.49 -17.85
N TYR A 331 0.56 7.23 -16.85
CA TYR A 331 0.65 7.75 -15.49
C TYR A 331 0.59 9.28 -15.42
N THR A 332 -0.19 9.91 -16.30
CA THR A 332 -0.49 11.34 -16.23
C THR A 332 -1.19 11.64 -14.90
N PRO A 333 -0.57 12.37 -13.95
CA PRO A 333 -1.13 12.52 -12.61
C PRO A 333 -2.47 13.27 -12.63
N SER A 334 -3.44 12.78 -11.84
CA SER A 334 -4.68 13.49 -11.55
C SER A 334 -4.42 14.67 -10.60
N ARG A 335 -5.47 15.39 -10.19
CA ARG A 335 -5.37 16.46 -9.19
C ARG A 335 -4.67 15.99 -7.90
N GLN A 336 -5.20 14.96 -7.24
CA GLN A 336 -4.54 14.40 -6.06
C GLN A 336 -3.24 13.65 -6.40
N GLY A 337 -3.13 13.11 -7.62
CA GLY A 337 -1.89 12.53 -8.12
C GLY A 337 -0.71 13.49 -8.08
N VAL A 338 -0.91 14.71 -8.57
CA VAL A 338 0.10 15.78 -8.50
C VAL A 338 0.51 16.05 -7.04
N TYR A 339 -0.48 16.10 -6.13
CA TYR A 339 -0.24 16.33 -4.72
C TYR A 339 0.57 15.20 -4.07
N PHE A 340 0.05 13.97 -4.10
CA PHE A 340 0.65 12.84 -3.40
C PHE A 340 1.95 12.36 -4.04
N LYS A 341 2.11 12.45 -5.37
CA LYS A 341 3.40 12.19 -6.03
C LYS A 341 4.49 13.10 -5.46
N LYS A 342 4.20 14.40 -5.33
CA LYS A 342 5.13 15.37 -4.74
C LYS A 342 5.41 15.07 -3.26
N ALA A 343 4.37 14.77 -2.47
CA ALA A 343 4.51 14.45 -1.06
C ALA A 343 5.41 13.21 -0.84
N LEU A 344 5.11 12.12 -1.54
CA LEU A 344 5.84 10.85 -1.46
C LEU A 344 7.32 10.99 -1.86
N GLN A 345 7.60 11.68 -2.98
CA GLN A 345 8.97 11.95 -3.41
C GLN A 345 9.74 12.82 -2.39
N GLY A 346 9.05 13.73 -1.70
CA GLY A 346 9.64 14.62 -0.69
C GLY A 346 10.22 13.90 0.54
N TYR A 347 9.83 12.65 0.81
CA TYR A 347 10.40 11.86 1.91
C TYR A 347 11.76 11.24 1.58
N HIS A 348 12.14 11.15 0.30
CA HIS A 348 13.39 10.54 -0.15
C HIS A 348 14.51 11.55 -0.45
N THR A 349 14.17 12.84 -0.48
CA THR A 349 15.11 13.93 -0.82
C THR A 349 15.73 14.63 0.39
N LYS A 350 15.54 14.10 1.60
CA LYS A 350 16.00 14.72 2.85
C LYS A 350 17.23 14.04 3.43
#